data_AF-A0A7R8H4C4-F1
#
_entry.id   AF-A0A7R8H4C4-F1
#
_cell.length_a   1.000
_cell.length_b   1.000
_cell.length_c   1.000
_cell.angle_alpha   90.00
_cell.angle_beta   90.00
_cell.angle_gamma   90.00
#
_symmetry.space_group_name_H-M   'P 1'
#
loop_
_entity.id
_entity.type
_entity.pdbx_description
1 polymer ?
#
loop_
_entity_poly.entity_id
_entity_poly.type
_entity_poly.pdbx_seq_one_letter_code
_entity_poly.pdbx_strand_id
1 'polypeptide(L)'
;MALLKVKGNLERLFDKNLNDLVRGIRNNNKEEDGRSAYIANCLEEIKTELRNPNLAVKTNAIAKLTYLQMLGYDISWAGFNIIEVMSSTKFTEKRLGYLSACHPFTQKQKFSCWPPI
;
A
#
# COMPACT_ATOMS: atom_id res chain seq x y z
N MET A 1 26.62 -16.75 -11.06
CA MET A 1 25.82 -16.41 -9.87
C MET A 1 25.23 -14.99 -9.85
N ALA A 2 25.31 -14.19 -10.94
CA ALA A 2 24.67 -12.85 -11.01
C ALA A 2 23.28 -12.86 -11.69
N LEU A 3 23.03 -13.79 -12.63
CA LEU A 3 21.78 -13.80 -13.42
C LEU A 3 20.54 -14.29 -12.66
N LEU A 4 20.70 -15.11 -11.61
CA LEU A 4 19.59 -15.53 -10.75
C LEU A 4 19.05 -14.36 -9.89
N LYS A 5 19.90 -13.37 -9.59
CA LYS A 5 19.50 -12.17 -8.83
C LYS A 5 18.72 -11.18 -9.69
N VAL A 6 18.99 -11.14 -11.00
CA VAL A 6 18.28 -10.25 -11.94
C VAL A 6 16.89 -10.79 -12.27
N LYS A 7 16.71 -12.11 -12.40
CA LYS A 7 15.38 -12.72 -12.62
C LYS A 7 14.41 -12.45 -11.46
N GLY A 8 14.87 -12.61 -10.21
CA GLY A 8 14.07 -12.25 -9.03
C GLY A 8 13.83 -10.74 -8.87
N ASN A 9 14.67 -9.88 -9.45
CA ASN A 9 14.51 -8.43 -9.38
C ASN A 9 13.59 -7.89 -10.50
N LEU A 10 13.55 -8.56 -11.67
CA LEU A 10 12.64 -8.21 -12.76
C LEU A 10 11.19 -8.61 -12.43
N GLU A 11 10.98 -9.74 -11.77
CA GLU A 11 9.67 -10.08 -11.19
C GLU A 11 9.32 -9.12 -10.04
N ARG A 12 10.27 -8.64 -9.23
CA ARG A 12 9.98 -7.57 -8.25
C ARG A 12 9.63 -6.20 -8.88
N LEU A 13 10.09 -5.91 -10.10
CA LEU A 13 9.85 -4.64 -10.79
C LEU A 13 8.49 -4.58 -11.48
N PHE A 14 7.89 -5.73 -11.83
CA PHE A 14 6.60 -5.80 -12.53
C PHE A 14 5.47 -6.47 -11.71
N ASP A 15 5.76 -7.22 -10.66
CA ASP A 15 4.90 -8.36 -10.27
C ASP A 15 4.29 -8.29 -8.86
N LYS A 16 3.94 -7.08 -8.39
CA LYS A 16 2.88 -6.90 -7.39
C LYS A 16 2.04 -5.68 -7.74
N ASN A 17 1.36 -5.73 -8.89
CA ASN A 17 0.25 -4.81 -9.13
C ASN A 17 -0.83 -5.10 -8.05
N LEU A 18 -1.64 -4.10 -7.68
CA LEU A 18 -2.72 -4.24 -6.69
C LEU A 18 -3.57 -5.51 -6.92
N ASN A 19 -3.79 -5.85 -8.19
CA ASN A 19 -4.49 -7.05 -8.61
C ASN A 19 -3.85 -8.37 -8.12
N ASP A 20 -2.53 -8.44 -8.07
CA ASP A 20 -1.83 -9.64 -7.60
C ASP A 20 -1.99 -9.83 -6.09
N LEU A 21 -1.89 -8.74 -5.32
CA LEU A 21 -2.19 -8.74 -3.88
C LEU A 21 -3.63 -9.18 -3.60
N VAL A 22 -4.59 -8.70 -4.39
CA VAL A 22 -6.01 -9.10 -4.29
C VAL A 22 -6.18 -10.58 -4.63
N ARG A 23 -5.52 -11.10 -5.68
CA ARG A 23 -5.56 -12.53 -6.02
C ARG A 23 -4.90 -13.39 -4.94
N GLY A 24 -3.75 -12.97 -4.41
CA GLY A 24 -3.04 -13.66 -3.33
C GLY A 24 -3.88 -13.79 -2.06
N ILE A 25 -4.58 -12.72 -1.68
CA ILE A 25 -5.52 -12.74 -0.54
C ILE A 25 -6.72 -13.67 -0.82
N ARG A 26 -7.26 -13.67 -2.05
CA ARG A 26 -8.39 -14.53 -2.43
C ARG A 26 -8.03 -16.02 -2.52
N ASN A 27 -6.81 -16.36 -2.90
CA ASN A 27 -6.36 -17.74 -3.02
C ASN A 27 -6.04 -18.38 -1.66
N ASN A 28 -5.60 -17.60 -0.68
CA ASN A 28 -5.30 -18.06 0.68
C ASN A 28 -6.53 -18.02 1.62
N ASN A 29 -7.74 -17.82 1.09
CA ASN A 29 -8.96 -17.62 1.88
C ASN A 29 -9.50 -18.91 2.54
N LYS A 30 -8.78 -20.03 2.46
CA LYS A 30 -9.17 -21.34 3.02
C LYS A 30 -8.60 -21.59 4.42
N GLU A 31 -7.52 -20.92 4.79
CA GLU A 31 -6.89 -21.02 6.12
C GLU A 31 -6.72 -19.59 6.67
N GLU A 32 -7.44 -19.23 7.73
CA GLU A 32 -7.35 -17.89 8.33
C GLU A 32 -5.93 -17.54 8.78
N ASP A 33 -5.18 -18.53 9.27
CA ASP A 33 -3.78 -18.38 9.67
C ASP A 33 -2.86 -18.10 8.47
N GLY A 34 -3.10 -18.74 7.32
CA GLY A 34 -2.33 -18.50 6.09
C GLY A 34 -2.55 -17.11 5.50
N ARG A 35 -3.79 -16.59 5.60
CA ARG A 35 -4.14 -15.25 5.12
C ARG A 35 -3.45 -14.14 5.93
N SER A 36 -3.43 -14.27 7.25
CA SER A 36 -2.80 -13.27 8.12
C SER A 36 -1.28 -13.23 7.95
N ALA A 37 -0.63 -14.39 7.82
CA ALA A 37 0.81 -14.50 7.54
C ALA A 37 1.18 -13.89 6.17
N TYR A 38 0.36 -14.13 5.14
CA TYR A 38 0.56 -13.53 3.82
C TYR A 38 0.45 -12.00 3.85
N ILE A 39 -0.56 -11.47 4.55
CA ILE A 39 -0.76 -10.02 4.70
C ILE A 39 0.39 -9.39 5.49
N ALA A 40 0.90 -10.04 6.54
CA ALA A 40 2.06 -9.58 7.29
C ALA A 40 3.31 -9.46 6.39
N ASN A 41 3.57 -10.44 5.54
CA ASN A 41 4.66 -10.40 4.57
C ASN A 41 4.48 -9.24 3.56
N CYS A 42 3.26 -9.08 3.01
CA CYS A 42 2.95 -7.95 2.13
C CYS A 42 3.15 -6.59 2.82
N LEU A 43 2.83 -6.47 4.11
CA LEU A 43 3.06 -5.25 4.88
C LEU A 43 4.56 -4.92 5.02
N GLU A 44 5.42 -5.92 5.24
CA GLU A 44 6.86 -5.71 5.31
C GLU A 44 7.45 -5.26 3.96
N GLU A 45 6.97 -5.84 2.86
CA GLU A 45 7.35 -5.41 1.51
C GLU A 45 6.92 -3.97 1.25
N ILE A 46 5.68 -3.59 1.58
CA ILE A 46 5.18 -2.21 1.42
C ILE A 46 6.03 -1.24 2.24
N LYS A 47 6.41 -1.58 3.48
CA LYS A 47 7.31 -0.76 4.31
C LYS A 47 8.67 -0.56 3.64
N THR A 48 9.18 -1.58 2.97
CA THR A 48 10.44 -1.50 2.22
C THR A 48 10.29 -0.65 0.96
N GLU A 49 9.18 -0.81 0.23
CA GLU A 49 8.86 -0.02 -0.96
C GLU A 49 8.68 1.47 -0.65
N LEU A 50 8.08 1.82 0.50
CA LEU A 50 7.87 3.21 0.93
C LEU A 50 9.18 3.94 1.29
N ARG A 51 10.27 3.21 1.58
CA ARG A 51 11.59 3.82 1.79
C ARG A 51 12.25 4.29 0.50
N ASN A 52 11.77 3.85 -0.68
CA ASN A 52 12.34 4.31 -1.94
C ASN A 52 11.96 5.77 -2.23
N PRO A 53 12.87 6.59 -2.79
CA PRO A 53 12.59 7.99 -3.11
C PRO A 53 11.68 8.17 -4.35
N ASN A 54 11.40 7.10 -5.10
CA ASN A 54 10.60 7.19 -6.32
C ASN A 54 9.10 7.27 -6.00
N LEU A 55 8.49 8.42 -6.31
CA LEU A 55 7.06 8.70 -6.13
C LEU A 55 6.14 7.69 -6.82
N ALA A 56 6.52 7.15 -7.99
CA ALA A 56 5.72 6.16 -8.69
C ALA A 56 5.63 4.83 -7.90
N VAL A 57 6.75 4.43 -7.28
CA VAL A 57 6.81 3.23 -6.43
C VAL A 57 6.05 3.46 -5.13
N LYS A 58 6.21 4.63 -4.50
CA LYS A 58 5.42 5.01 -3.32
C LYS A 58 3.92 5.00 -3.59
N THR A 59 3.51 5.54 -4.74
CA THR A 59 2.11 5.55 -5.18
C THR A 59 1.56 4.13 -5.27
N ASN A 60 2.28 3.21 -5.92
CA ASN A 60 1.86 1.80 -5.99
C ASN A 60 1.78 1.14 -4.61
N ALA A 61 2.75 1.42 -3.73
CA ALA A 61 2.74 0.91 -2.35
C ALA A 61 1.54 1.44 -1.55
N ILE A 62 1.19 2.71 -1.70
CA ILE A 62 0.01 3.34 -1.09
C ILE A 62 -1.29 2.74 -1.64
N ALA A 63 -1.35 2.38 -2.92
CA ALA A 63 -2.52 1.71 -3.51
C ALA A 63 -2.80 0.38 -2.80
N LYS A 64 -1.75 -0.44 -2.62
CA LYS A 64 -1.82 -1.71 -1.87
C LYS A 64 -2.26 -1.47 -0.43
N LEU A 65 -1.67 -0.46 0.22
CA LEU A 65 -1.97 -0.13 1.61
C LEU A 65 -3.43 0.33 1.81
N THR A 66 -3.97 1.10 0.86
CA THR A 66 -5.38 1.54 0.88
C THR A 66 -6.34 0.35 0.82
N TYR A 67 -5.99 -0.69 0.06
CA TYR A 67 -6.79 -1.92 0.04
C TYR A 67 -6.71 -2.68 1.37
N LEU A 68 -5.53 -2.76 1.99
CA LEU A 68 -5.40 -3.35 3.33
C LEU A 68 -6.19 -2.54 4.38
N GLN A 69 -6.25 -1.23 4.23
CA GLN A 69 -7.09 -0.37 5.07
C GLN A 69 -8.57 -0.71 4.94
N MET A 70 -9.06 -0.96 3.72
CA MET A 70 -10.44 -1.42 3.48
C MET A 70 -10.74 -2.77 4.14
N LEU A 71 -9.72 -3.60 4.36
CA LEU A 71 -9.84 -4.87 5.10
C LEU A 71 -9.77 -4.69 6.63
N GLY A 72 -9.58 -3.47 7.14
CA GLY A 72 -9.55 -3.15 8.56
C GLY A 72 -8.16 -3.15 9.21
N TYR A 73 -7.08 -3.16 8.44
CA TYR A 73 -5.72 -3.05 8.97
C TYR A 73 -5.33 -1.58 9.24
N ASP A 74 -4.55 -1.34 10.30
CA ASP A 74 -4.05 0.00 10.63
C ASP A 74 -2.96 0.46 9.65
N ILE A 75 -3.14 1.68 9.13
CA ILE A 75 -2.22 2.32 8.18
C ILE A 75 -1.64 3.64 8.70
N SER A 76 -1.84 3.94 9.99
CA SER A 76 -1.47 5.22 10.62
C SER A 76 0.02 5.57 10.41
N TRP A 77 0.89 4.55 10.35
CA TRP A 77 2.33 4.69 10.14
C TRP A 77 2.73 5.21 8.75
N ALA A 78 1.84 5.13 7.75
CA ALA A 78 2.12 5.59 6.39
C ALA A 78 1.58 6.99 6.07
N GLY A 79 0.98 7.68 7.04
CA GLY A 79 0.33 8.98 6.83
C GLY A 79 1.22 10.02 6.16
N PHE A 80 2.50 10.10 6.56
CA PHE A 80 3.47 11.04 5.96
C PHE A 80 3.75 10.71 4.49
N ASN A 81 3.90 9.43 4.14
CA ASN A 81 4.13 9.00 2.76
C ASN A 81 2.92 9.31 1.86
N ILE A 82 1.70 9.25 2.42
CA ILE A 82 0.47 9.62 1.70
C ILE A 82 0.50 11.12 1.37
N ILE A 83 0.82 11.98 2.34
CA ILE A 83 0.92 13.44 2.13
C ILE A 83 2.01 13.76 1.10
N GLU A 84 3.14 13.07 1.15
CA GLU A 84 4.22 13.24 0.18
C GLU A 84 3.75 12.95 -1.25
N VAL A 85 3.01 11.86 -1.47
CA VAL A 85 2.43 11.53 -2.80
C VAL A 85 1.33 12.52 -3.20
N MET A 86 0.57 13.08 -2.25
CA MET A 86 -0.40 14.15 -2.54
C MET A 86 0.28 15.43 -3.05
N SER A 87 1.53 15.67 -2.64
CA SER A 87 2.33 16.83 -3.07
C SER A 87 2.94 16.67 -4.46
N SER A 88 2.82 15.49 -5.09
CA SER A 88 3.35 15.23 -6.43
C SER A 88 2.74 16.15 -7.51
N THR A 89 3.54 16.44 -8.53
CA THR A 89 3.16 17.21 -9.72
C THR A 89 2.33 16.39 -10.72
N LYS A 90 2.36 15.05 -10.63
CA LYS A 90 1.61 14.15 -11.52
C LYS A 90 0.20 13.89 -10.99
N PHE A 91 -0.80 14.06 -11.86
CA PHE A 91 -2.21 13.86 -11.52
C PHE A 91 -2.52 12.44 -11.03
N THR A 92 -1.95 11.41 -11.66
CA THR A 92 -2.19 10.00 -11.30
C THR A 92 -1.79 9.69 -9.85
N GLU A 93 -0.65 10.20 -9.43
CA GLU A 93 -0.08 10.00 -8.08
C GLU A 93 -0.89 10.78 -7.05
N LYS A 94 -1.16 12.06 -7.35
CA LYS A 94 -1.97 12.94 -6.52
C LYS A 94 -3.39 12.39 -6.28
N ARG A 95 -4.07 11.90 -7.33
CA ARG A 95 -5.41 11.29 -7.23
C ARG A 95 -5.41 10.11 -6.26
N LEU A 96 -4.39 9.27 -6.30
CA LEU A 96 -4.30 8.12 -5.42
C LEU A 96 -4.02 8.52 -3.97
N GLY A 97 -3.12 9.50 -3.75
CA GLY A 97 -2.87 10.04 -2.41
C GLY A 97 -4.13 10.63 -1.77
N TYR A 98 -4.91 11.39 -2.54
CA TYR A 98 -6.22 11.88 -2.08
C TYR A 98 -7.20 10.75 -1.78
N LEU A 99 -7.25 9.70 -2.59
CA LEU A 99 -8.11 8.54 -2.34
C LEU A 99 -7.77 7.87 -1.00
N SER A 100 -6.50 7.68 -0.70
CA SER A 100 -6.03 7.09 0.55
C SER A 100 -6.33 7.99 1.76
N ALA A 101 -6.16 9.30 1.63
CA ALA A 101 -6.49 10.25 2.69
C ALA A 101 -8.01 10.32 2.98
N CYS A 102 -8.83 10.16 1.95
CA CYS A 102 -10.30 10.16 2.04
C CYS A 102 -10.89 8.86 2.58
N HIS A 103 -10.08 7.84 2.90
CA HIS A 103 -10.55 6.60 3.47
C HIS A 103 -10.31 6.59 4.99
N PRO A 104 -11.17 7.17 5.84
CA PRO A 104 -11.04 7.03 7.29
C PRO A 104 -11.89 5.84 7.76
N PHE A 105 -11.24 4.75 8.16
CA PHE A 105 -11.90 3.72 8.97
C PHE A 105 -11.05 3.35 10.19
N THR A 106 -10.72 4.35 11.00
CA THR A 106 -10.17 4.13 12.34
C THR A 106 -10.59 5.28 13.23
N GLN A 107 -11.30 4.98 14.34
CA GLN A 107 -11.83 5.99 15.27
C GLN A 107 -10.77 6.97 15.82
N LYS A 108 -9.48 6.61 15.76
CA LYS A 108 -8.36 7.43 16.24
C LYS A 108 -7.87 8.49 15.25
N GLN A 109 -8.24 8.41 13.97
CA GLN A 109 -7.81 9.37 12.93
C GLN A 109 -8.91 10.39 12.61
N LYS A 110 -9.69 10.78 13.63
CA LYS A 110 -10.44 12.04 13.63
C LYS A 110 -9.48 13.21 13.87
N PHE A 111 -8.53 13.42 12.97
CA PHE A 111 -7.88 14.73 12.88
C PHE A 111 -8.24 15.31 11.51
N SER A 112 -8.90 16.47 11.55
CA SER A 112 -8.91 17.52 10.52
C SER A 112 -9.82 17.46 9.29
N CYS A 113 -10.59 16.40 8.98
CA CYS A 113 -11.38 16.41 7.73
C CYS A 113 -12.77 17.08 7.79
N TRP A 114 -13.24 17.59 8.92
CA TRP A 114 -14.50 18.35 8.97
C TRP A 114 -14.52 19.35 10.14
N PRO A 115 -14.75 20.66 9.92
CA PRO A 115 -15.21 21.51 11.01
C PRO A 115 -16.63 21.05 11.40
N PRO A 116 -16.95 20.95 12.70
CA PRO A 116 -18.31 20.69 13.14
C PRO A 116 -19.17 21.90 12.72
N ILE A 117 -20.20 21.63 11.92
CA ILE A 117 -21.35 22.53 11.76
C ILE A 117 -22.27 22.31 12.96
#